data_AF-A0A3M1N7G3-F1
#
_entry.id   AF-A0A3M1N7G3-F1
#
_cell.length_a   1.000
_cell.length_b   1.000
_cell.length_c   1.000
_cell.angle_alpha   90.00
_cell.angle_beta   90.00
_cell.angle_gamma   90.00
#
_symmetry.space_group_name_H-M   'P 1'
#
loop_
_entity.id
_entity.type
_entity.pdbx_description
1 polymer ?
#
loop_
_entity_poly.entity_id
_entity_poly.type
_entity_poly.pdbx_seq_one_letter_code
_entity_poly.pdbx_strand_id
1 'polypeptide(L)'
;MLSNPSLALALSSSAPFIILHPNYRKRYHLLSSALTNSAFSPIYLDVHTKETTWQQFWQLLSQAYCEQAALHLPEPSQLGSPEVAASYLCNLLATRAPHLLILDSSDNLQPDSCRSFFAALVERLPQPSKVILSGRTWLAELLGRASHNAVICYPTAEAAMLHDYSTIPADRHLLEVYAHADGRIVVDGVESKNWEGQLPRALFYFFIDRGMVTRDAIFQSFWSELSEREATNVFHVTKRKIHEMLGFNLTVYCSGYYHIAPEIDLRYDSQVFLNLIQQGESAEPEEGIPLLESAIRLYRSDFLRGLKGQWIEQRRDQLRAQMAEACAVLGRFYEQTERDLKAINAYERALAIQPYREEWARPLMSLYAMHRQPKRGLAVFERLEAALLKQNAPADKPKLDKRTQDLAAKLRRML
;
A
#
# COMPACT_ATOMS: atom_id res chain seq x y z
N MET A 1 3.79 13.25 -6.57
CA MET A 1 2.71 13.43 -5.56
C MET A 1 1.57 12.46 -5.86
N LEU A 2 1.09 11.67 -4.89
CA LEU A 2 -0.33 11.29 -4.94
C LEU A 2 -1.07 12.62 -4.76
N SER A 3 -1.55 13.20 -5.85
CA SER A 3 -2.53 14.29 -5.83
C SER A 3 -3.50 13.96 -4.71
N ASN A 4 -3.70 14.86 -3.73
CA ASN A 4 -4.67 14.58 -2.66
C ASN A 4 -6.00 14.25 -3.37
N PRO A 5 -6.45 12.98 -3.32
CA PRO A 5 -7.59 12.55 -4.10
C PRO A 5 -8.80 13.37 -3.66
N SER A 6 -9.53 13.94 -4.61
CA SER A 6 -10.76 14.68 -4.32
C SER A 6 -11.92 13.71 -4.28
N LEU A 7 -12.64 13.70 -3.15
CA LEU A 7 -13.84 12.88 -2.99
C LEU A 7 -14.93 13.24 -4.01
N ALA A 8 -14.86 14.39 -4.67
CA ALA A 8 -15.76 14.79 -5.75
C ALA A 8 -15.84 13.72 -6.86
N LEU A 9 -14.72 13.08 -7.21
CA LEU A 9 -14.71 12.01 -8.21
C LEU A 9 -15.56 10.81 -7.76
N ALA A 10 -15.38 10.37 -6.52
CA ALA A 10 -16.15 9.26 -5.95
C ALA A 10 -17.65 9.60 -5.84
N LEU A 11 -17.98 10.81 -5.40
CA LEU A 11 -19.36 11.28 -5.29
C LEU A 11 -20.06 11.43 -6.66
N SER A 12 -19.30 11.70 -7.72
CA SER A 12 -19.81 11.75 -9.09
C SER A 12 -20.02 10.36 -9.74
N SER A 13 -19.53 9.29 -9.11
CA SER A 13 -19.72 7.93 -9.61
C SER A 13 -21.20 7.51 -9.56
N SER A 14 -21.59 6.50 -10.34
CA SER A 14 -22.93 5.92 -10.27
C SER A 14 -23.14 5.08 -9.00
N ALA A 15 -22.07 4.60 -8.37
CA ALA A 15 -22.13 3.74 -7.19
C ALA A 15 -22.77 4.49 -6.00
N PRO A 16 -23.87 3.99 -5.41
CA PRO A 16 -24.47 4.57 -4.22
C PRO A 16 -23.58 4.48 -2.98
N PHE A 17 -22.68 3.49 -2.91
CA PHE A 17 -21.83 3.24 -1.75
C PHE A 17 -20.37 3.50 -2.06
N ILE A 18 -19.73 4.28 -1.18
CA ILE A 18 -18.31 4.62 -1.26
C ILE A 18 -17.66 4.18 0.04
N ILE A 19 -16.76 3.21 -0.03
CA ILE A 19 -15.98 2.77 1.12
C ILE A 19 -14.65 3.50 1.08
N LEU A 20 -14.32 4.22 2.14
CA LEU A 20 -13.01 4.83 2.24
C LEU A 20 -11.95 3.76 2.49
N HIS A 21 -10.95 3.70 1.60
CA HIS A 21 -9.95 2.65 1.58
C HIS A 21 -9.27 2.51 2.96
N PRO A 22 -9.31 1.34 3.62
CA PRO A 22 -8.82 1.15 4.99
C PRO A 22 -7.32 1.45 5.17
N ASN A 23 -6.52 1.24 4.13
CA ASN A 23 -5.09 1.59 4.12
C ASN A 23 -4.78 3.07 3.78
N TYR A 24 -5.76 3.89 3.39
CA TYR A 24 -5.52 5.31 3.09
C TYR A 24 -5.44 6.15 4.37
N ARG A 25 -4.27 6.71 4.70
CA ARG A 25 -4.03 7.38 6.00
C ARG A 25 -4.76 8.72 6.19
N LYS A 26 -5.25 9.34 5.12
CA LYS A 26 -5.82 10.69 5.15
C LYS A 26 -7.35 10.69 4.99
N ARG A 27 -8.05 9.64 5.44
CA ARG A 27 -9.52 9.52 5.31
C ARG A 27 -10.28 10.73 5.86
N TYR A 28 -9.89 11.25 7.02
CA TYR A 28 -10.54 12.43 7.62
C TYR A 28 -10.50 13.67 6.73
N HIS A 29 -9.45 13.86 5.91
CA HIS A 29 -9.41 14.95 4.93
C HIS A 29 -10.43 14.77 3.79
N LEU A 30 -10.73 13.52 3.41
CA LEU A 30 -11.79 13.23 2.45
C LEU A 30 -13.16 13.52 3.07
N LEU A 31 -13.40 13.05 4.30
CA LEU A 31 -14.65 13.27 5.03
C LEU A 31 -14.94 14.76 5.22
N SER A 32 -13.94 15.56 5.59
CA SER A 32 -14.13 17.01 5.73
C SER A 32 -14.59 17.67 4.42
N SER A 33 -14.07 17.24 3.27
CA SER A 33 -14.51 17.75 1.97
C SER A 33 -15.94 17.32 1.61
N ALA A 34 -16.37 16.16 2.10
CA ALA A 34 -17.71 15.61 1.90
C ALA A 34 -18.78 16.46 2.60
N LEU A 35 -18.50 16.86 3.84
CA LEU A 35 -19.40 17.66 4.68
C LEU A 35 -19.65 19.06 4.12
N THR A 36 -18.70 19.60 3.35
CA THR A 36 -18.82 20.92 2.72
C THR A 36 -19.44 20.88 1.31
N ASN A 37 -19.81 19.71 0.80
CA ASN A 37 -20.35 19.57 -0.55
C ASN A 37 -21.83 19.97 -0.58
N SER A 38 -22.15 21.05 -1.31
CA SER A 38 -23.51 21.60 -1.39
C SER A 38 -24.51 20.76 -2.21
N ALA A 39 -24.05 19.74 -2.94
CA ALA A 39 -24.93 18.87 -3.73
C ALA A 39 -25.76 17.89 -2.88
N PHE A 40 -25.40 17.71 -1.61
CA PHE A 40 -26.03 16.76 -0.71
C PHE A 40 -26.40 17.42 0.62
N SER A 41 -27.41 16.86 1.29
CA SER A 41 -27.64 17.08 2.72
C SER A 41 -26.81 16.05 3.51
N PRO A 42 -25.67 16.43 4.11
CA PRO A 42 -24.81 15.48 4.82
C PRO A 42 -25.44 15.08 6.15
N ILE A 43 -25.42 13.77 6.44
CA ILE A 43 -25.73 13.21 7.76
C ILE A 43 -24.48 12.47 8.23
N TYR A 44 -23.85 12.96 9.28
CA TYR A 44 -22.67 12.34 9.86
C TYR A 44 -23.05 11.50 11.07
N LEU A 45 -22.54 10.26 11.12
CA LEU A 45 -22.70 9.36 12.26
C LEU A 45 -21.38 8.66 12.57
N ASP A 46 -21.00 8.63 13.84
CA ASP A 46 -19.87 7.84 14.33
C ASP A 46 -20.36 6.64 15.16
N VAL A 47 -20.01 5.43 14.72
CA VAL A 47 -20.33 4.18 15.41
C VAL A 47 -19.27 3.92 16.46
N HIS A 48 -19.37 4.59 17.61
CA HIS A 48 -18.34 4.56 18.65
C HIS A 48 -18.32 3.27 19.50
N THR A 49 -19.40 2.49 19.51
CA THR A 49 -19.51 1.25 20.31
C THR A 49 -19.20 0.03 19.47
N LYS A 50 -18.30 -0.85 19.93
CA LYS A 50 -17.98 -2.11 19.26
C LYS A 50 -19.17 -3.09 19.30
N GLU A 51 -19.25 -3.96 18.29
CA GLU A 51 -20.32 -4.96 18.15
C GLU A 51 -21.72 -4.31 18.18
N THR A 52 -21.85 -3.14 17.55
CA THR A 52 -23.12 -2.41 17.47
C THR A 52 -24.10 -3.22 16.62
N THR A 53 -25.20 -3.67 17.25
CA THR A 53 -26.34 -4.35 16.62
C THR A 53 -27.14 -3.41 15.71
N TRP A 54 -28.03 -3.94 14.87
CA TRP A 54 -28.86 -3.11 13.99
C TRP A 54 -29.81 -2.21 14.77
N GLN A 55 -30.30 -2.64 15.94
CA GLN A 55 -31.19 -1.82 16.78
C GLN A 55 -30.43 -0.62 17.36
N GLN A 56 -29.22 -0.85 17.90
CA GLN A 56 -28.37 0.21 18.42
C GLN A 56 -27.91 1.15 17.30
N PHE A 57 -27.53 0.59 16.14
CA PHE A 57 -27.21 1.38 14.96
C PHE A 57 -28.40 2.24 14.51
N TRP A 58 -29.62 1.69 14.51
CA TRP A 58 -30.83 2.43 14.16
C TRP A 58 -31.11 3.56 15.15
N GLN A 59 -30.88 3.37 16.45
CA GLN A 59 -31.00 4.43 17.45
C GLN A 59 -30.01 5.57 17.19
N LEU A 60 -28.75 5.23 16.93
CA LEU A 60 -27.73 6.21 16.54
C LEU A 60 -28.13 6.97 15.27
N LEU A 61 -28.60 6.26 14.26
CA LEU A 61 -29.09 6.83 13.01
C LEU A 61 -30.29 7.78 13.27
N SER A 62 -31.24 7.35 14.09
CA SER A 62 -32.43 8.13 14.47
C SER A 62 -32.04 9.43 15.16
N GLN A 63 -31.07 9.38 16.07
CA GLN A 63 -30.52 10.57 16.72
C GLN A 63 -29.86 11.51 15.72
N ALA A 64 -28.99 11.00 14.84
CA ALA A 64 -28.31 11.81 13.82
C ALA A 64 -29.29 12.51 12.88
N TYR A 65 -30.32 11.80 12.40
CA TYR A 65 -31.37 12.37 11.54
C TYR A 65 -32.25 13.38 12.27
N CYS A 66 -32.55 13.15 13.55
CA CYS A 66 -33.30 14.10 14.37
C CYS A 66 -32.52 15.41 14.55
N GLU A 67 -31.24 15.33 14.89
CA GLU A 67 -30.38 16.49 15.17
C GLU A 67 -29.97 17.26 13.91
N GLN A 68 -29.65 16.56 12.82
CA GLN A 68 -29.04 17.15 11.64
C GLN A 68 -30.03 17.46 10.51
N ALA A 69 -31.21 16.81 10.50
CA ALA A 69 -32.23 16.98 9.48
C ALA A 69 -33.65 17.21 10.01
N ALA A 70 -33.84 17.28 11.34
CA ALA A 70 -35.17 17.37 11.97
C ALA A 70 -36.12 16.25 11.50
N LEU A 71 -35.58 15.06 11.26
CA LEU A 71 -36.32 13.87 10.83
C LEU A 71 -36.44 12.88 11.98
N HIS A 72 -37.68 12.60 12.39
CA HIS A 72 -37.97 11.59 13.41
C HIS A 72 -38.16 10.22 12.75
N LEU A 73 -37.29 9.28 13.10
CA LEU A 73 -37.41 7.88 12.73
C LEU A 73 -38.18 7.11 13.83
N PRO A 74 -38.95 6.08 13.47
CA PRO A 74 -39.66 5.24 14.44
C PRO A 74 -38.69 4.43 15.32
N GLU A 75 -39.17 3.98 16.47
CA GLU A 75 -38.38 3.12 17.36
C GLU A 75 -38.05 1.77 16.68
N PRO A 76 -36.88 1.17 16.94
CA PRO A 76 -36.50 -0.12 16.33
C PRO A 76 -37.56 -1.22 16.54
N SER A 77 -38.24 -1.23 17.69
CA SER A 77 -39.28 -2.20 18.02
C SER A 77 -40.52 -2.11 17.10
N GLN A 78 -40.74 -0.97 16.45
CA GLN A 78 -41.86 -0.77 15.52
C GLN A 78 -41.55 -1.29 14.10
N LEU A 79 -40.27 -1.45 13.76
CA LEU A 79 -39.82 -1.87 12.43
C LEU A 79 -39.67 -3.39 12.32
N GLY A 80 -39.42 -4.07 13.44
CA GLY A 80 -39.36 -5.53 13.53
C GLY A 80 -38.11 -6.19 12.93
N SER A 81 -37.56 -5.67 11.84
CA SER A 81 -36.36 -6.21 11.18
C SER A 81 -35.46 -5.13 10.56
N PRO A 82 -34.15 -5.42 10.38
CA PRO A 82 -33.21 -4.50 9.74
C PRO A 82 -33.57 -4.16 8.29
N GLU A 83 -34.16 -5.08 7.53
CA GLU A 83 -34.58 -4.87 6.13
C GLU A 83 -35.76 -3.90 6.04
N VAL A 84 -36.72 -4.03 6.97
CA VAL A 84 -37.86 -3.12 7.06
C VAL A 84 -37.38 -1.72 7.45
N ALA A 85 -36.44 -1.63 8.39
CA ALA A 85 -35.81 -0.38 8.79
C ALA A 85 -35.10 0.32 7.61
N ALA A 86 -34.28 -0.40 6.84
CA ALA A 86 -33.63 0.12 5.64
C ALA A 86 -34.66 0.59 4.59
N SER A 87 -35.72 -0.17 4.37
CA SER A 87 -36.78 0.17 3.41
C SER A 87 -37.55 1.42 3.83
N TYR A 88 -37.86 1.55 5.12
CA TYR A 88 -38.47 2.76 5.68
C TYR A 88 -37.60 3.98 5.42
N LEU A 89 -36.30 3.87 5.71
CA LEU A 89 -35.34 4.95 5.45
C LEU A 89 -35.31 5.32 3.97
N CYS A 90 -35.14 4.36 3.05
CA CYS A 90 -35.12 4.64 1.61
C CYS A 90 -36.39 5.34 1.12
N ASN A 91 -37.56 4.89 1.56
CA ASN A 91 -38.84 5.51 1.20
C ASN A 91 -38.94 6.95 1.72
N LEU A 92 -38.48 7.20 2.96
CA LEU A 92 -38.43 8.54 3.52
C LEU A 92 -37.51 9.46 2.71
N LEU A 93 -36.31 8.97 2.33
CA LEU A 93 -35.32 9.73 1.59
C LEU A 93 -35.73 9.99 0.13
N ALA A 94 -36.54 9.12 -0.48
CA ALA A 94 -36.96 9.25 -1.88
C ALA A 94 -37.76 10.52 -2.18
N THR A 95 -38.37 11.14 -1.17
CA THR A 95 -39.17 12.38 -1.30
C THR A 95 -38.42 13.65 -0.88
N ARG A 96 -37.10 13.54 -0.67
CA ARG A 96 -36.25 14.61 -0.12
C ARG A 96 -35.12 14.99 -1.07
N ALA A 97 -34.40 16.06 -0.72
CA ALA A 97 -33.14 16.39 -1.39
C ALA A 97 -32.13 15.23 -1.26
N PRO A 98 -31.15 15.10 -2.17
CA PRO A 98 -30.16 14.03 -2.11
C PRO A 98 -29.40 14.03 -0.77
N HIS A 99 -29.34 12.88 -0.12
CA HIS A 99 -28.62 12.73 1.15
C HIS A 99 -27.22 12.15 0.94
N LEU A 100 -26.30 12.55 1.80
CA LEU A 100 -24.99 11.93 1.93
C LEU A 100 -24.85 11.40 3.36
N LEU A 101 -25.12 10.11 3.55
CA LEU A 101 -24.95 9.46 4.85
C LEU A 101 -23.48 9.07 5.02
N ILE A 102 -22.82 9.58 6.04
CA ILE A 102 -21.41 9.32 6.34
C ILE A 102 -21.36 8.53 7.64
N LEU A 103 -20.94 7.27 7.55
CA LEU A 103 -20.73 6.38 8.69
C LEU A 103 -19.24 6.26 8.97
N ASP A 104 -18.76 6.90 10.04
CA ASP A 104 -17.41 6.69 10.55
C ASP A 104 -17.37 5.57 11.59
N SER A 105 -16.19 4.99 11.76
CA SER A 105 -15.97 3.82 12.64
C SER A 105 -16.90 2.63 12.31
N SER A 106 -17.27 2.47 11.03
CA SER A 106 -18.21 1.45 10.58
C SER A 106 -17.74 0.00 10.78
N ASP A 107 -16.44 -0.20 11.06
CA ASP A 107 -15.87 -1.49 11.50
C ASP A 107 -16.33 -1.93 12.90
N ASN A 108 -17.04 -1.08 13.64
CA ASN A 108 -17.65 -1.42 14.92
C ASN A 108 -19.06 -2.01 14.81
N LEU A 109 -19.66 -2.04 13.61
CA LEU A 109 -20.95 -2.68 13.37
C LEU A 109 -20.82 -4.20 13.43
N GLN A 110 -21.75 -4.87 14.10
CA GLN A 110 -21.81 -6.33 14.12
C GLN A 110 -22.33 -6.85 12.77
N PRO A 111 -21.52 -7.56 11.95
CA PRO A 111 -21.91 -7.93 10.60
C PRO A 111 -23.17 -8.79 10.54
N ASP A 112 -23.27 -9.82 11.37
CA ASP A 112 -24.43 -10.74 11.40
C ASP A 112 -25.75 -10.03 11.72
N SER A 113 -25.69 -8.98 12.54
CA SER A 113 -26.88 -8.21 12.90
C SER A 113 -27.25 -7.18 11.84
N CYS A 114 -26.27 -6.59 11.16
CA CYS A 114 -26.47 -5.41 10.31
C CYS A 114 -26.49 -5.74 8.81
N ARG A 115 -26.00 -6.91 8.38
CA ARG A 115 -25.84 -7.28 6.96
C ARG A 115 -27.11 -7.04 6.14
N SER A 116 -28.26 -7.50 6.61
CA SER A 116 -29.49 -7.37 5.83
C SER A 116 -30.01 -5.93 5.73
N PHE A 117 -29.71 -5.06 6.71
CA PHE A 117 -29.98 -3.63 6.61
C PHE A 117 -29.20 -3.04 5.44
N PHE A 118 -27.88 -3.30 5.39
CA PHE A 118 -27.02 -2.75 4.34
C PHE A 118 -27.30 -3.36 2.98
N ALA A 119 -27.62 -4.65 2.90
CA ALA A 119 -28.05 -5.28 1.65
C ALA A 119 -29.31 -4.60 1.09
N ALA A 120 -30.34 -4.38 1.91
CA ALA A 120 -31.55 -3.69 1.50
C ALA A 120 -31.30 -2.21 1.14
N LEU A 121 -30.39 -1.54 1.86
CA LEU A 121 -29.99 -0.16 1.57
C LEU A 121 -29.25 -0.06 0.23
N VAL A 122 -28.33 -0.98 -0.07
CA VAL A 122 -27.61 -1.07 -1.36
C VAL A 122 -28.58 -1.22 -2.53
N GLU A 123 -29.63 -2.02 -2.38
CA GLU A 123 -30.63 -2.24 -3.43
C GLU A 123 -31.58 -1.07 -3.64
N ARG A 124 -31.90 -0.32 -2.57
CA ARG A 124 -33.04 0.62 -2.56
C ARG A 124 -32.67 2.09 -2.34
N LEU A 125 -31.39 2.42 -2.18
CA LEU A 125 -30.97 3.79 -1.92
C LEU A 125 -31.43 4.71 -3.08
N PRO A 126 -32.24 5.75 -2.83
CA PRO A 126 -32.74 6.62 -3.88
C PRO A 126 -31.59 7.45 -4.47
N GLN A 127 -31.36 7.31 -5.77
CA GLN A 127 -30.40 8.15 -6.49
C GLN A 127 -30.89 9.61 -6.53
N PRO A 128 -30.00 10.60 -6.42
CA PRO A 128 -28.53 10.48 -6.42
C PRO A 128 -27.91 10.36 -5.01
N SER A 129 -28.67 10.02 -3.97
CA SER A 129 -28.15 9.90 -2.60
C SER A 129 -27.01 8.88 -2.51
N LYS A 130 -26.08 9.12 -1.57
CA LYS A 130 -24.87 8.33 -1.38
C LYS A 130 -24.67 7.94 0.07
N VAL A 131 -23.95 6.84 0.29
CA VAL A 131 -23.47 6.39 1.59
C VAL A 131 -21.95 6.31 1.54
N ILE A 132 -21.26 6.95 2.49
CA ILE A 132 -19.84 6.80 2.73
C ILE A 132 -19.63 5.94 3.96
N LEU A 133 -18.85 4.87 3.83
CA LEU A 133 -18.41 4.03 4.94
C LEU A 133 -16.92 4.28 5.19
N SER A 134 -16.57 4.69 6.39
CA SER A 134 -15.20 4.86 6.85
C SER A 134 -14.94 3.90 8.01
N GLY A 135 -13.84 3.16 7.92
CA GLY A 135 -13.45 2.19 8.93
C GLY A 135 -11.97 1.81 8.82
N ARG A 136 -11.52 0.93 9.71
CA ARG A 136 -10.14 0.43 9.74
C ARG A 136 -9.94 -0.89 8.99
N THR A 137 -11.03 -1.57 8.64
CA THR A 137 -11.03 -2.86 7.95
C THR A 137 -11.91 -2.80 6.71
N TRP A 138 -11.72 -3.76 5.80
CA TRP A 138 -12.66 -3.95 4.71
C TRP A 138 -13.96 -4.56 5.23
N LEU A 139 -15.11 -4.06 4.76
CA LEU A 139 -16.44 -4.41 5.26
C LEU A 139 -17.16 -5.45 4.38
N ALA A 140 -16.42 -6.42 3.83
CA ALA A 140 -16.98 -7.49 3.00
C ALA A 140 -18.14 -8.22 3.66
N GLU A 141 -18.08 -8.45 4.97
CA GLU A 141 -19.13 -9.17 5.68
C GLU A 141 -20.42 -8.36 5.83
N LEU A 142 -20.33 -7.03 5.82
CA LEU A 142 -21.49 -6.15 5.97
C LEU A 142 -22.26 -6.01 4.65
N LEU A 143 -21.52 -5.84 3.55
CA LEU A 143 -22.09 -5.60 2.23
C LEU A 143 -22.26 -6.88 1.42
N GLY A 144 -21.68 -7.99 1.88
CA GLY A 144 -21.50 -9.20 1.09
C GLY A 144 -20.59 -8.95 -0.11
N ARG A 145 -20.59 -9.87 -1.08
CA ARG A 145 -20.10 -9.61 -2.43
C ARG A 145 -21.15 -8.78 -3.19
N ALA A 146 -21.49 -7.59 -2.67
CA ALA A 146 -22.46 -6.69 -3.29
C ALA A 146 -22.17 -6.53 -4.79
N SER A 147 -23.24 -6.36 -5.58
CA SER A 147 -23.17 -6.28 -7.05
C SER A 147 -22.07 -5.32 -7.49
N HIS A 148 -21.27 -5.72 -8.49
CA HIS A 148 -20.01 -5.10 -8.92
C HIS A 148 -20.12 -3.61 -9.34
N ASN A 149 -21.30 -3.00 -9.28
CA ASN A 149 -21.57 -1.62 -9.65
C ASN A 149 -22.16 -0.77 -8.51
N ALA A 150 -22.50 -1.35 -7.36
CA ALA A 150 -23.17 -0.61 -6.29
C ALA A 150 -22.21 0.00 -5.26
N VAL A 151 -20.99 -0.56 -5.16
CA VAL A 151 -19.99 -0.22 -4.15
C VAL A 151 -18.66 0.06 -4.85
N ILE A 152 -17.98 1.13 -4.44
CA ILE A 152 -16.59 1.40 -4.81
C ILE A 152 -15.73 1.58 -3.57
N CYS A 153 -14.48 1.13 -3.63
CA CYS A 153 -13.46 1.47 -2.64
C CYS A 153 -12.66 2.69 -3.13
N TYR A 154 -12.44 3.68 -2.27
CA TYR A 154 -11.82 4.96 -2.66
C TYR A 154 -10.93 5.55 -1.56
N PRO A 155 -9.77 6.15 -1.87
CA PRO A 155 -9.16 6.25 -3.19
C PRO A 155 -8.47 4.96 -3.60
N THR A 156 -8.35 4.77 -4.90
CA THR A 156 -7.50 3.74 -5.50
C THR A 156 -6.24 4.40 -6.05
N ALA A 157 -5.12 3.69 -5.95
CA ALA A 157 -3.82 4.09 -6.43
C ALA A 157 -2.91 2.86 -6.44
N GLU A 158 -2.70 2.28 -7.61
CA GLU A 158 -1.84 1.09 -7.77
C GLU A 158 -0.42 1.34 -7.24
N ALA A 159 0.15 2.51 -7.54
CA ALA A 159 1.46 2.94 -7.05
C ALA A 159 1.56 3.08 -5.51
N ALA A 160 0.43 2.99 -4.81
CA ALA A 160 0.34 3.05 -3.35
C ALA A 160 -0.25 1.76 -2.74
N MET A 161 -0.45 0.71 -3.53
CA MET A 161 -1.13 -0.53 -3.12
C MET A 161 -2.54 -0.27 -2.57
N LEU A 162 -3.25 0.68 -3.17
CA LEU A 162 -4.66 0.96 -2.85
C LEU A 162 -5.53 0.43 -3.99
N HIS A 163 -6.14 -0.72 -3.78
CA HIS A 163 -6.91 -1.44 -4.80
C HIS A 163 -8.41 -1.35 -4.54
N ASP A 164 -9.20 -1.43 -5.60
CA ASP A 164 -10.65 -1.50 -5.43
C ASP A 164 -11.10 -2.92 -5.10
N TYR A 165 -11.37 -3.17 -3.83
CA TYR A 165 -11.80 -4.48 -3.35
C TYR A 165 -13.19 -4.89 -3.88
N SER A 166 -14.00 -3.95 -4.39
CA SER A 166 -15.32 -4.31 -4.96
C SER A 166 -15.25 -4.88 -6.38
N THR A 167 -14.09 -4.76 -7.04
CA THR A 167 -13.90 -5.19 -8.44
C THR A 167 -13.33 -6.59 -8.59
N ILE A 168 -13.07 -7.27 -7.47
CA ILE A 168 -12.47 -8.62 -7.45
C ILE A 168 -13.50 -9.64 -7.94
N PRO A 169 -13.22 -10.40 -9.02
CA PRO A 169 -14.12 -11.45 -9.52
C PRO A 169 -14.37 -12.54 -8.47
N ALA A 170 -15.57 -13.11 -8.49
CA ALA A 170 -16.00 -14.10 -7.51
C ALA A 170 -15.17 -15.41 -7.52
N ASP A 171 -14.55 -15.73 -8.64
CA ASP A 171 -13.71 -16.91 -8.90
C ASP A 171 -12.21 -16.65 -8.66
N ARG A 172 -11.85 -15.46 -8.18
CA ARG A 172 -10.47 -15.08 -7.88
C ARG A 172 -10.29 -14.64 -6.43
N HIS A 173 -9.04 -14.69 -5.98
CA HIS A 173 -8.60 -14.14 -4.70
C HIS A 173 -7.63 -12.99 -4.92
N LEU A 174 -7.91 -11.82 -4.36
CA LEU A 174 -6.94 -10.75 -4.30
C LEU A 174 -5.96 -11.05 -3.16
N LEU A 175 -4.70 -11.28 -3.50
CA LEU A 175 -3.63 -11.46 -2.53
C LEU A 175 -2.70 -10.24 -2.58
N GLU A 176 -2.81 -9.37 -1.59
CA GLU A 176 -1.86 -8.27 -1.41
C GLU A 176 -0.73 -8.70 -0.47
N VAL A 177 0.50 -8.52 -0.94
CA VAL A 177 1.71 -8.90 -0.24
C VAL A 177 2.58 -7.67 -0.05
N TYR A 178 2.83 -7.35 1.22
CA TYR A 178 3.66 -6.25 1.65
C TYR A 178 4.93 -6.82 2.27
N ALA A 179 6.06 -6.75 1.57
CA ALA A 179 7.32 -7.33 2.04
C ALA A 179 8.33 -6.28 2.54
N HIS A 180 8.11 -4.98 2.32
CA HIS A 180 8.93 -3.94 2.96
C HIS A 180 8.53 -3.79 4.44
N ALA A 181 9.48 -4.02 5.36
CA ALA A 181 9.31 -4.22 6.82
C ALA A 181 9.04 -5.68 7.20
N ASP A 182 8.15 -5.96 8.16
CA ASP A 182 8.07 -7.27 8.79
C ASP A 182 7.38 -8.33 7.94
N GLY A 183 6.74 -7.96 6.83
CA GLY A 183 5.92 -8.86 6.03
C GLY A 183 4.46 -8.87 6.49
N ARG A 184 3.55 -8.32 5.69
CA ARG A 184 2.09 -8.38 5.88
C ARG A 184 1.43 -8.96 4.64
N ILE A 185 0.35 -9.71 4.82
CA ILE A 185 -0.49 -10.19 3.74
C ILE A 185 -1.96 -9.81 3.98
N VAL A 186 -2.68 -9.49 2.92
CA VAL A 186 -4.11 -9.21 2.93
C VAL A 186 -4.75 -10.09 1.86
N VAL A 187 -5.77 -10.83 2.25
CA VAL A 187 -6.55 -11.72 1.37
C VAL A 187 -7.94 -11.14 1.29
N ASP A 188 -8.38 -10.77 0.09
CA ASP A 188 -9.72 -10.23 -0.18
C ASP A 188 -10.10 -9.07 0.78
N GLY A 189 -9.13 -8.19 1.07
CA GLY A 189 -9.28 -7.04 1.97
C GLY A 189 -9.11 -7.34 3.47
N VAL A 190 -8.93 -8.60 3.86
CA VAL A 190 -8.74 -9.04 5.26
C VAL A 190 -7.29 -9.39 5.53
N GLU A 191 -6.69 -8.76 6.55
CA GLU A 191 -5.30 -9.03 6.92
C GLU A 191 -5.16 -10.42 7.55
N SER A 192 -4.27 -11.26 7.00
CA SER A 192 -3.96 -12.58 7.57
C SER A 192 -2.65 -12.53 8.38
N LYS A 193 -2.72 -12.99 9.64
CA LYS A 193 -1.61 -12.95 10.61
C LYS A 193 -1.22 -14.33 11.15
N ASN A 194 -1.99 -15.37 10.85
CA ASN A 194 -1.94 -16.67 11.51
C ASN A 194 -0.84 -17.58 10.92
N TRP A 195 0.41 -17.12 10.97
CA TRP A 195 1.55 -17.90 10.51
C TRP A 195 1.92 -19.01 11.50
N GLU A 196 1.91 -20.26 11.05
CA GLU A 196 2.40 -21.40 11.83
C GLU A 196 3.93 -21.55 11.78
N GLY A 197 4.64 -20.53 12.26
CA GLY A 197 6.10 -20.51 12.32
C GLY A 197 6.77 -19.77 11.15
N GLN A 198 8.10 -19.63 11.25
CA GLN A 198 8.88 -18.83 10.31
C GLN A 198 9.12 -19.51 8.96
N LEU A 199 9.17 -20.85 8.93
CA LEU A 199 9.47 -21.60 7.70
C LEU A 199 8.35 -21.51 6.64
N PRO A 200 7.05 -21.76 6.96
CA PRO A 200 5.96 -21.52 6.01
C PRO A 200 5.92 -20.06 5.51
N ARG A 201 6.20 -19.11 6.40
CA ARG A 201 6.26 -17.69 6.07
C ARG A 201 7.38 -17.36 5.09
N ALA A 202 8.59 -17.83 5.36
CA ALA A 202 9.72 -17.62 4.46
C ALA A 202 9.48 -18.31 3.10
N LEU A 203 8.94 -19.53 3.08
CA LEU A 203 8.62 -20.23 1.83
C LEU A 203 7.52 -19.52 1.03
N PHE A 204 6.49 -18.99 1.69
CA PHE A 204 5.47 -18.16 1.04
C PHE A 204 6.11 -16.97 0.33
N TYR A 205 6.91 -16.16 1.03
CA TYR A 205 7.53 -14.98 0.42
C TYR A 205 8.53 -15.35 -0.68
N PHE A 206 9.18 -16.50 -0.57
CA PHE A 206 10.05 -17.00 -1.64
C PHE A 206 9.26 -17.30 -2.92
N PHE A 207 8.07 -17.92 -2.82
CA PHE A 207 7.20 -18.10 -3.97
C PHE A 207 6.72 -16.77 -4.56
N ILE A 208 6.28 -15.84 -3.71
CA ILE A 208 5.81 -14.52 -4.16
C ILE A 208 6.92 -13.75 -4.87
N ASP A 209 8.13 -13.70 -4.29
CA ASP A 209 9.23 -12.89 -4.84
C ASP A 209 9.79 -13.45 -6.15
N ARG A 210 9.71 -14.77 -6.36
CA ARG A 210 10.20 -15.41 -7.60
C ARG A 210 9.13 -15.57 -8.67
N GLY A 211 7.85 -15.69 -8.29
CA GLY A 211 6.72 -15.91 -9.19
C GLY A 211 6.68 -17.30 -9.85
N MET A 212 7.84 -17.82 -10.26
CA MET A 212 8.03 -19.15 -10.82
C MET A 212 9.35 -19.74 -10.32
N VAL A 213 9.33 -20.97 -9.81
CA VAL A 213 10.54 -21.59 -9.25
C VAL A 213 10.55 -23.11 -9.37
N THR A 214 11.72 -23.71 -9.60
CA THR A 214 11.89 -25.16 -9.64
C THR A 214 11.96 -25.75 -8.24
N ARG A 215 11.65 -27.04 -8.13
CA ARG A 215 11.82 -27.80 -6.88
C ARG A 215 13.26 -27.74 -6.37
N ASP A 216 14.23 -27.90 -7.25
CA ASP A 216 15.65 -27.93 -6.88
C ASP A 216 16.12 -26.58 -6.32
N ALA A 217 15.66 -25.46 -6.90
CA ALA A 217 15.97 -24.13 -6.39
C ALA A 217 15.35 -23.89 -5.00
N ILE A 218 14.14 -24.40 -4.74
CA ILE A 218 13.54 -24.36 -3.40
C ILE A 218 14.40 -25.18 -2.43
N PHE A 219 14.73 -26.42 -2.78
CA PHE A 219 15.47 -27.32 -1.88
C PHE A 219 16.85 -26.79 -1.57
N GLN A 220 17.57 -26.26 -2.58
CA GLN A 220 18.87 -25.63 -2.36
C GLN A 220 18.79 -24.40 -1.45
N SER A 221 17.67 -23.66 -1.49
CA SER A 221 17.52 -22.42 -0.70
C SER A 221 17.12 -22.66 0.75
N PHE A 222 16.39 -23.74 1.03
CA PHE A 222 15.82 -24.01 2.36
C PHE A 222 16.39 -25.24 3.06
N TRP A 223 16.87 -26.22 2.31
CA TRP A 223 17.22 -27.57 2.79
C TRP A 223 18.42 -28.16 2.04
N SER A 224 19.47 -27.37 1.79
CA SER A 224 20.68 -27.82 1.05
C SER A 224 21.36 -29.06 1.65
N GLU A 225 21.22 -29.25 2.96
CA GLU A 225 21.83 -30.34 3.71
C GLU A 225 20.98 -31.62 3.77
N LEU A 226 19.72 -31.58 3.30
CA LEU A 226 18.82 -32.72 3.35
C LEU A 226 18.90 -33.56 2.07
N SER A 227 18.62 -34.87 2.18
CA SER A 227 18.38 -35.68 1.00
C SER A 227 17.11 -35.23 0.26
N GLU A 228 17.01 -35.53 -1.03
CA GLU A 228 15.84 -35.15 -1.85
C GLU A 228 14.52 -35.66 -1.26
N ARG A 229 14.51 -36.88 -0.70
CA ARG A 229 13.32 -37.47 -0.08
C ARG A 229 12.90 -36.72 1.19
N GLU A 230 13.86 -36.34 2.03
CA GLU A 230 13.58 -35.59 3.27
C GLU A 230 13.10 -34.17 2.95
N ALA A 231 13.78 -33.48 2.02
CA ALA A 231 13.39 -32.15 1.57
C ALA A 231 11.98 -32.16 0.97
N THR A 232 11.63 -33.18 0.18
CA THR A 232 10.29 -33.35 -0.39
C THR A 232 9.22 -33.49 0.70
N ASN A 233 9.47 -34.29 1.74
CA ASN A 233 8.53 -34.46 2.85
C ASN A 233 8.30 -33.15 3.61
N VAL A 234 9.38 -32.45 3.99
CA VAL A 234 9.30 -31.18 4.72
C VAL A 234 8.64 -30.10 3.86
N PHE A 235 8.93 -30.08 2.55
CA PHE A 235 8.31 -29.18 1.59
C PHE A 235 6.79 -29.34 1.54
N HIS A 236 6.27 -30.56 1.38
CA HIS A 236 4.82 -30.78 1.30
C HIS A 236 4.09 -30.41 2.59
N VAL A 237 4.68 -30.72 3.75
CA VAL A 237 4.13 -30.29 5.05
C VAL A 237 4.11 -28.76 5.15
N THR A 238 5.18 -28.10 4.77
CA THR A 238 5.29 -26.62 4.82
C THR A 238 4.30 -25.97 3.85
N LYS A 239 4.18 -26.49 2.61
CA LYS A 239 3.21 -26.01 1.62
C LYS A 239 1.78 -26.19 2.11
N ARG A 240 1.46 -27.31 2.76
CA ARG A 240 0.13 -27.54 3.34
C ARG A 240 -0.23 -26.50 4.40
N LYS A 241 0.71 -26.11 5.27
CA LYS A 241 0.48 -25.03 6.25
C LYS A 241 0.18 -23.68 5.59
N ILE A 242 0.83 -23.38 4.47
CA ILE A 242 0.53 -22.16 3.69
C ILE A 242 -0.90 -22.24 3.13
N HIS A 243 -1.31 -23.39 2.59
CA HIS A 243 -2.66 -23.61 2.10
C HIS A 243 -3.72 -23.45 3.19
N GLU A 244 -3.52 -24.08 4.35
CA GLU A 244 -4.44 -23.98 5.50
C GLU A 244 -4.57 -22.54 6.01
N MET A 245 -3.48 -21.77 6.00
CA MET A 245 -3.49 -20.35 6.38
C MET A 245 -4.23 -19.46 5.38
N LEU A 246 -4.07 -19.70 4.07
CA LEU A 246 -4.71 -18.89 3.02
C LEU A 246 -6.17 -19.30 2.75
N GLY A 247 -6.52 -20.57 2.99
CA GLY A 247 -7.79 -21.17 2.57
C GLY A 247 -7.84 -21.60 1.10
N PHE A 248 -6.78 -21.38 0.33
CA PHE A 248 -6.65 -21.77 -1.08
C PHE A 248 -5.20 -22.12 -1.43
N ASN A 249 -4.96 -22.70 -2.60
CA ASN A 249 -3.62 -23.11 -3.01
C ASN A 249 -2.80 -21.91 -3.49
N LEU A 250 -1.66 -21.62 -2.84
CA LEU A 250 -0.77 -20.56 -3.31
C LEU A 250 -0.18 -20.85 -4.70
N THR A 251 0.15 -22.11 -4.96
CA THR A 251 0.93 -22.51 -6.13
C THR A 251 0.42 -23.76 -6.82
N VAL A 252 0.45 -23.75 -8.14
CA VAL A 252 0.26 -24.92 -9.02
C VAL A 252 1.61 -25.42 -9.53
N TYR A 253 1.73 -26.72 -9.78
CA TYR A 253 2.93 -27.32 -10.35
C TYR A 253 2.69 -27.70 -11.81
N CYS A 254 3.46 -27.13 -12.73
CA CYS A 254 3.34 -27.37 -14.16
C CYS A 254 4.72 -27.29 -14.83
N SER A 255 4.99 -28.19 -15.78
CA SER A 255 6.23 -28.17 -16.60
C SER A 255 7.55 -28.08 -15.82
N GLY A 256 7.62 -28.65 -14.61
CA GLY A 256 8.84 -28.63 -13.77
C GLY A 256 8.94 -27.44 -12.80
N TYR A 257 7.95 -26.55 -12.80
CA TYR A 257 7.96 -25.33 -12.00
C TYR A 257 6.72 -25.23 -11.10
N TYR A 258 6.92 -24.60 -9.94
CA TYR A 258 5.84 -24.04 -9.15
C TYR A 258 5.56 -22.62 -9.63
N HIS A 259 4.31 -22.36 -9.97
CA HIS A 259 3.78 -21.05 -10.34
C HIS A 259 2.79 -20.59 -9.29
N ILE A 260 2.61 -19.28 -9.13
CA ILE A 260 1.45 -18.73 -8.42
C ILE A 260 0.17 -19.24 -9.11
N ALA A 261 -0.80 -19.68 -8.32
CA ALA A 261 -2.03 -20.25 -8.83
C ALA A 261 -2.83 -19.21 -9.65
N PRO A 262 -3.42 -19.57 -10.80
CA PRO A 262 -4.07 -18.62 -11.72
C PRO A 262 -5.31 -17.94 -11.14
N GLU A 263 -5.93 -18.53 -10.11
CA GLU A 263 -7.02 -17.94 -9.33
C GLU A 263 -6.57 -16.77 -8.44
N ILE A 264 -5.26 -16.55 -8.28
CA ILE A 264 -4.71 -15.48 -7.44
C ILE A 264 -4.42 -14.23 -8.28
N ASP A 265 -5.11 -13.15 -7.95
CA ASP A 265 -4.74 -11.81 -8.39
C ASP A 265 -3.70 -11.23 -7.41
N LEU A 266 -2.42 -11.41 -7.73
CA LEU A 266 -1.32 -11.00 -6.86
C LEU A 266 -1.03 -9.50 -6.98
N ARG A 267 -0.97 -8.81 -5.85
CA ARG A 267 -0.43 -7.45 -5.73
C ARG A 267 0.74 -7.49 -4.76
N TYR A 268 1.94 -7.16 -5.23
CA TYR A 268 3.16 -7.32 -4.46
C TYR A 268 3.96 -6.01 -4.43
N ASP A 269 4.12 -5.45 -3.23
CA ASP A 269 4.71 -4.12 -3.05
C ASP A 269 6.12 -3.98 -3.62
N SER A 270 6.95 -5.03 -3.53
CA SER A 270 8.32 -4.99 -4.05
C SER A 270 8.34 -5.07 -5.58
N GLN A 271 7.37 -5.75 -6.20
CA GLN A 271 7.21 -5.71 -7.66
C GLN A 271 6.72 -4.34 -8.12
N VAL A 272 5.73 -3.76 -7.44
CA VAL A 272 5.25 -2.40 -7.74
C VAL A 272 6.38 -1.38 -7.57
N PHE A 273 7.17 -1.50 -6.50
CA PHE A 273 8.38 -0.70 -6.28
C PHE A 273 9.34 -0.76 -7.46
N LEU A 274 9.72 -1.96 -7.92
CA LEU A 274 10.65 -2.13 -9.05
C LEU A 274 10.06 -1.63 -10.37
N ASN A 275 8.78 -1.88 -10.63
CA ASN A 275 8.09 -1.40 -11.83
C ASN A 275 8.06 0.14 -11.88
N LEU A 276 7.76 0.79 -10.76
CA LEU A 276 7.75 2.25 -10.66
C LEU A 276 9.16 2.84 -10.87
N ILE A 277 10.20 2.18 -10.40
CA ILE A 277 11.59 2.57 -10.69
C ILE A 277 11.85 2.48 -12.19
N GLN A 278 11.60 1.32 -12.79
CA GLN A 278 11.86 1.09 -14.21
C GLN A 278 11.11 2.10 -15.10
N GLN A 279 9.82 2.32 -14.83
CA GLN A 279 9.02 3.29 -15.57
C GLN A 279 9.51 4.72 -15.33
N GLY A 280 9.83 5.06 -14.09
CA GLY A 280 10.34 6.39 -13.73
C GLY A 280 11.68 6.72 -14.36
N GLU A 281 12.61 5.76 -14.40
CA GLU A 281 13.93 5.91 -15.03
C GLU A 281 13.87 6.05 -16.55
N SER A 282 12.83 5.48 -17.17
CA SER A 282 12.64 5.51 -18.63
C SER A 282 11.84 6.72 -19.11
N ALA A 283 11.26 7.50 -18.20
CA ALA A 283 10.39 8.64 -18.52
C ALA A 283 11.16 9.97 -18.51
N GLU A 284 10.56 10.99 -19.14
CA GLU A 284 11.06 12.36 -19.03
C GLU A 284 10.90 12.89 -17.59
N PRO A 285 11.71 13.88 -17.15
CA PRO A 285 11.80 14.26 -15.74
C PRO A 285 10.45 14.56 -15.06
N GLU A 286 9.58 15.32 -15.71
CA GLU A 286 8.27 15.70 -15.18
C GLU A 286 7.35 14.49 -14.91
N GLU A 287 7.44 13.46 -15.75
CA GLU A 287 6.66 12.22 -15.66
C GLU A 287 7.34 11.20 -14.74
N GLY A 288 8.67 11.12 -14.78
CA GLY A 288 9.46 10.18 -13.99
C GLY A 288 9.53 10.54 -12.50
N ILE A 289 9.60 11.83 -12.16
CA ILE A 289 9.60 12.30 -10.76
C ILE A 289 8.47 11.69 -9.92
N PRO A 290 7.17 11.80 -10.28
CA PRO A 290 6.09 11.25 -9.45
C PRO A 290 6.12 9.72 -9.33
N LEU A 291 6.64 9.01 -10.34
CA LEU A 291 6.81 7.54 -10.31
C LEU A 291 7.90 7.15 -9.31
N LEU A 292 9.09 7.74 -9.43
CA LEU A 292 10.22 7.51 -8.52
C LEU A 292 9.89 7.92 -7.09
N GLU A 293 9.23 9.06 -6.90
CA GLU A 293 8.72 9.48 -5.59
C GLU A 293 7.77 8.45 -4.97
N SER A 294 6.96 7.75 -5.79
CA SER A 294 6.03 6.72 -5.33
C SER A 294 6.76 5.43 -4.95
N ALA A 295 7.72 4.98 -5.77
CA ALA A 295 8.59 3.85 -5.44
C ALA A 295 9.28 4.06 -4.08
N ILE A 296 9.90 5.23 -3.92
CA ILE A 296 10.60 5.63 -2.69
C ILE A 296 9.68 5.65 -1.45
N ARG A 297 8.38 5.91 -1.61
CA ARG A 297 7.39 5.85 -0.51
C ARG A 297 6.94 4.44 -0.17
N LEU A 298 6.95 3.52 -1.14
CA LEU A 298 6.64 2.10 -0.91
C LEU A 298 7.75 1.41 -0.12
N TYR A 299 9.02 1.74 -0.43
CA TYR A 299 10.18 1.23 0.30
C TYR A 299 10.32 1.87 1.69
N ARG A 300 9.61 1.35 2.69
CA ARG A 300 9.57 1.91 4.06
C ARG A 300 10.66 1.38 4.98
N SER A 301 11.10 0.14 4.77
CA SER A 301 12.09 -0.57 5.58
C SER A 301 12.63 -1.76 4.80
N ASP A 302 13.67 -2.40 5.35
CA ASP A 302 14.28 -3.57 4.75
C ASP A 302 13.25 -4.68 4.49
N PHE A 303 13.46 -5.38 3.38
CA PHE A 303 12.65 -6.50 2.94
C PHE A 303 12.61 -7.62 4.00
N LEU A 304 11.42 -7.96 4.49
CA LEU A 304 11.17 -9.02 5.47
C LEU A 304 12.08 -8.94 6.70
N ARG A 305 12.22 -7.75 7.30
CA ARG A 305 13.13 -7.44 8.41
C ARG A 305 13.11 -8.49 9.55
N GLY A 306 11.95 -9.05 9.87
CA GLY A 306 11.77 -10.06 10.91
C GLY A 306 12.18 -11.49 10.53
N LEU A 307 12.52 -11.77 9.27
CA LEU A 307 12.93 -13.08 8.78
C LEU A 307 14.43 -13.13 8.48
N LYS A 308 14.99 -14.33 8.50
CA LYS A 308 16.40 -14.60 8.20
C LYS A 308 16.49 -15.68 7.12
N GLY A 309 17.51 -15.57 6.28
CA GLY A 309 17.80 -16.54 5.23
C GLY A 309 18.73 -15.93 4.19
N GLN A 310 19.66 -16.71 3.64
CA GLN A 310 20.64 -16.20 2.69
C GLN A 310 19.99 -15.52 1.47
N TRP A 311 18.92 -16.11 0.93
CA TRP A 311 18.17 -15.53 -0.18
C TRP A 311 17.48 -14.21 0.19
N ILE A 312 17.06 -14.05 1.47
CA ILE A 312 16.43 -12.82 1.98
C ILE A 312 17.49 -11.71 2.07
N GLU A 313 18.67 -11.99 2.61
CA GLU A 313 19.75 -10.99 2.69
C GLU A 313 20.19 -10.55 1.30
N GLN A 314 20.37 -11.48 0.37
CA GLN A 314 20.67 -11.16 -1.03
C GLN A 314 19.58 -10.28 -1.65
N ARG A 315 18.30 -10.60 -1.39
CA ARG A 315 17.18 -9.80 -1.90
C ARG A 315 17.13 -8.41 -1.26
N ARG A 316 17.45 -8.28 0.03
CA ARG A 316 17.60 -6.97 0.70
C ARG A 316 18.69 -6.14 0.07
N ASP A 317 19.86 -6.72 -0.20
CA ASP A 317 20.97 -6.02 -0.85
C ASP A 317 20.56 -5.52 -2.24
N GLN A 318 19.90 -6.35 -3.04
CA GLN A 318 19.37 -5.97 -4.35
C GLN A 318 18.38 -4.81 -4.25
N LEU A 319 17.37 -4.92 -3.39
CA LEU A 319 16.35 -3.87 -3.25
C LEU A 319 16.93 -2.56 -2.67
N ARG A 320 17.91 -2.64 -1.76
CA ARG A 320 18.65 -1.46 -1.28
C ARG A 320 19.43 -0.79 -2.40
N ALA A 321 20.08 -1.56 -3.27
CA ALA A 321 20.78 -1.00 -4.43
C ALA A 321 19.81 -0.30 -5.41
N GLN A 322 18.67 -0.92 -5.69
CA GLN A 322 17.61 -0.32 -6.53
C GLN A 322 17.05 0.97 -5.92
N MET A 323 16.84 1.00 -4.61
CA MET A 323 16.43 2.20 -3.88
C MET A 323 17.46 3.34 -4.00
N ALA A 324 18.76 3.01 -3.91
CA ALA A 324 19.83 3.98 -4.04
C ALA A 324 19.88 4.59 -5.45
N GLU A 325 19.77 3.74 -6.48
CA GLU A 325 19.74 4.16 -7.89
C GLU A 325 18.53 5.06 -8.17
N ALA A 326 17.33 4.67 -7.72
CA ALA A 326 16.12 5.48 -7.86
C ALA A 326 16.26 6.85 -7.20
N CYS A 327 16.89 6.93 -6.02
CA CYS A 327 17.21 8.21 -5.38
C CYS A 327 18.20 9.04 -6.20
N ALA A 328 19.21 8.43 -6.81
CA ALA A 328 20.17 9.15 -7.65
C ALA A 328 19.55 9.67 -8.95
N VAL A 329 18.71 8.86 -9.61
CA VAL A 329 17.95 9.27 -10.81
C VAL A 329 17.01 10.43 -10.45
N LEU A 330 16.29 10.32 -9.34
CA LEU A 330 15.42 11.40 -8.86
C LEU A 330 16.21 12.67 -8.56
N GLY A 331 17.44 12.56 -8.04
CA GLY A 331 18.37 13.67 -7.88
C GLY A 331 18.66 14.38 -9.21
N ARG A 332 19.01 13.63 -10.24
CA ARG A 332 19.26 14.17 -11.60
C ARG A 332 18.03 14.87 -12.18
N PHE A 333 16.86 14.26 -12.07
CA PHE A 333 15.62 14.89 -12.56
C PHE A 333 15.28 16.17 -11.81
N TYR A 334 15.54 16.23 -10.51
CA TYR A 334 15.37 17.48 -9.77
C TYR A 334 16.39 18.54 -10.19
N GLU A 335 17.64 18.20 -10.53
CA GLU A 335 18.58 19.17 -11.11
C GLU A 335 18.07 19.70 -12.46
N GLN A 336 17.63 18.80 -13.35
CA GLN A 336 17.11 19.16 -14.69
C GLN A 336 15.86 20.04 -14.63
N THR A 337 15.08 19.95 -13.55
CA THR A 337 13.87 20.74 -13.32
C THR A 337 14.08 21.91 -12.34
N GLU A 338 15.34 22.28 -12.07
CA GLU A 338 15.75 23.41 -11.23
C GLU A 338 15.23 23.34 -9.77
N ARG A 339 15.17 22.12 -9.21
CA ARG A 339 14.71 21.83 -7.85
C ARG A 339 15.86 21.40 -6.94
N ASP A 340 16.90 22.21 -6.88
CA ASP A 340 18.19 21.90 -6.25
C ASP A 340 18.09 21.34 -4.82
N LEU A 341 17.26 21.94 -3.95
CA LEU A 341 17.09 21.45 -2.58
C LEU A 341 16.54 20.03 -2.53
N LYS A 342 15.67 19.66 -3.48
CA LYS A 342 15.17 18.29 -3.59
C LYS A 342 16.23 17.36 -4.17
N ALA A 343 17.04 17.83 -5.11
CA ALA A 343 18.17 17.09 -5.65
C ALA A 343 19.20 16.74 -4.56
N ILE A 344 19.57 17.71 -3.71
CA ILE A 344 20.45 17.51 -2.55
C ILE A 344 19.92 16.37 -1.68
N ASN A 345 18.65 16.45 -1.25
CA ASN A 345 18.05 15.43 -0.40
C ASN A 345 18.03 14.05 -1.07
N ALA A 346 17.80 13.97 -2.37
CA ALA A 346 17.77 12.72 -3.11
C ALA A 346 19.17 12.08 -3.19
N TYR A 347 20.20 12.86 -3.52
CA TYR A 347 21.59 12.37 -3.53
C TYR A 347 22.12 11.99 -2.16
N GLU A 348 21.80 12.76 -1.11
CA GLU A 348 22.14 12.41 0.27
C GLU A 348 21.61 11.02 0.64
N ARG A 349 20.36 10.73 0.26
CA ARG A 349 19.74 9.42 0.51
C ARG A 349 20.40 8.30 -0.31
N ALA A 350 20.72 8.55 -1.57
CA ALA A 350 21.43 7.58 -2.41
C ALA A 350 22.80 7.21 -1.81
N LEU A 351 23.59 8.22 -1.42
CA LEU A 351 24.93 8.03 -0.84
C LEU A 351 24.90 7.51 0.60
N ALA A 352 23.81 7.69 1.34
CA ALA A 352 23.65 7.02 2.63
C ALA A 352 23.55 5.50 2.48
N ILE A 353 23.05 5.00 1.34
CA ILE A 353 22.94 3.57 1.04
C ILE A 353 24.21 3.05 0.36
N GLN A 354 24.72 3.76 -0.66
CA GLN A 354 25.95 3.40 -1.39
C GLN A 354 26.96 4.56 -1.37
N PRO A 355 27.73 4.71 -0.28
CA PRO A 355 28.61 5.87 -0.08
C PRO A 355 29.84 5.92 -1.00
N TYR A 356 30.10 4.85 -1.75
CA TYR A 356 31.24 4.71 -2.66
C TYR A 356 30.94 5.20 -4.09
N ARG A 357 29.73 5.69 -4.38
CA ARG A 357 29.29 6.08 -5.73
C ARG A 357 29.73 7.50 -6.07
N GLU A 358 30.92 7.60 -6.66
CA GLU A 358 31.54 8.88 -7.05
C GLU A 358 30.66 9.73 -8.00
N GLU A 359 29.97 9.06 -8.92
CA GLU A 359 29.04 9.67 -9.89
C GLU A 359 27.88 10.46 -9.24
N TRP A 360 27.48 10.09 -8.02
CA TRP A 360 26.43 10.79 -7.26
C TRP A 360 27.01 11.79 -6.26
N ALA A 361 28.22 11.53 -5.76
CA ALA A 361 28.93 12.43 -4.86
C ALA A 361 29.27 13.76 -5.54
N ARG A 362 29.73 13.73 -6.80
CA ARG A 362 30.14 14.93 -7.54
C ARG A 362 29.03 15.96 -7.76
N PRO A 363 27.82 15.61 -8.26
CA PRO A 363 26.72 16.56 -8.36
C PRO A 363 26.30 17.09 -6.98
N LEU A 364 26.23 16.25 -5.94
CA LEU A 364 25.94 16.71 -4.57
C LEU A 364 26.97 17.72 -4.05
N MET A 365 28.26 17.47 -4.28
CA MET A 365 29.33 18.43 -3.95
C MET A 365 29.14 19.77 -4.66
N SER A 366 28.76 19.73 -5.94
CA SER A 366 28.53 20.91 -6.78
C SER A 366 27.31 21.70 -6.29
N LEU A 367 26.21 21.02 -5.97
CA LEU A 367 24.99 21.62 -5.43
C LEU A 367 25.27 22.32 -4.09
N TYR A 368 25.99 21.69 -3.17
CA TYR A 368 26.39 22.37 -1.93
C TYR A 368 27.26 23.60 -2.18
N ALA A 369 28.19 23.56 -3.14
CA ALA A 369 29.00 24.71 -3.52
C ALA A 369 28.13 25.88 -4.00
N MET A 370 27.16 25.57 -4.87
CA MET A 370 26.20 26.52 -5.44
C MET A 370 25.35 27.19 -4.35
N HIS A 371 24.92 26.41 -3.36
CA HIS A 371 24.19 26.91 -2.19
C HIS A 371 25.08 27.48 -1.08
N ARG A 372 26.33 27.86 -1.39
CA ARG A 372 27.28 28.49 -0.45
C ARG A 372 27.55 27.65 0.80
N GLN A 373 27.53 26.33 0.65
CA GLN A 373 27.83 25.35 1.71
C GLN A 373 29.08 24.51 1.36
N PRO A 374 30.25 25.11 1.02
CA PRO A 374 31.44 24.37 0.59
C PRO A 374 31.96 23.38 1.64
N LYS A 375 31.78 23.65 2.96
CA LYS A 375 32.11 22.71 4.05
C LYS A 375 31.35 21.39 3.92
N ARG A 376 30.07 21.43 3.57
CA ARG A 376 29.24 20.22 3.38
C ARG A 376 29.64 19.48 2.12
N GLY A 377 29.98 20.19 1.04
CA GLY A 377 30.55 19.57 -0.16
C GLY A 377 31.84 18.79 0.13
N LEU A 378 32.76 19.35 0.93
CA LEU A 378 33.97 18.63 1.33
C LEU A 378 33.67 17.40 2.20
N ALA A 379 32.71 17.50 3.13
CA ALA A 379 32.28 16.34 3.93
C ALA A 379 31.67 15.20 3.08
N VAL A 380 31.13 15.49 1.89
CA VAL A 380 30.73 14.45 0.93
C VAL A 380 31.96 13.74 0.36
N PHE A 381 32.97 14.50 -0.08
CA PHE A 381 34.22 13.96 -0.61
C PHE A 381 34.96 13.08 0.40
N GLU A 382 35.09 13.54 1.64
CA GLU A 382 35.76 12.80 2.72
C GLU A 382 35.04 11.47 3.03
N ARG A 383 33.71 11.47 3.03
CA ARG A 383 32.92 10.23 3.20
C ARG A 383 33.09 9.26 2.03
N LEU A 384 33.14 9.78 0.79
CA LEU A 384 33.39 8.98 -0.41
C LEU A 384 34.77 8.31 -0.36
N GLU A 385 35.81 9.08 -0.02
CA GLU A 385 37.18 8.57 0.10
C GLU A 385 37.27 7.46 1.17
N ALA A 386 36.68 7.70 2.35
CA ALA A 386 36.63 6.71 3.42
C ALA A 386 35.84 5.45 3.04
N ALA A 387 34.76 5.58 2.26
CA ALA A 387 33.97 4.45 1.80
C ALA A 387 34.73 3.60 0.77
N LEU A 388 35.38 4.23 -0.21
CA LEU A 388 36.19 3.53 -1.23
C LEU A 388 37.40 2.82 -0.61
N LEU A 389 38.05 3.43 0.39
CA LEU A 389 39.13 2.79 1.13
C LEU A 389 38.69 1.54 1.89
N LYS A 390 37.43 1.49 2.38
CA LYS A 390 36.89 0.30 3.05
C LYS A 390 36.51 -0.82 2.05
N GLN A 391 36.17 -0.46 0.82
CA GLN A 391 35.74 -1.41 -0.21
C GLN A 391 36.94 -2.08 -0.90
N ASN A 392 38.04 -1.35 -1.08
CA ASN A 392 39.26 -1.89 -1.67
C ASN A 392 40.13 -2.55 -0.57
N ALA A 393 40.61 -3.77 -0.83
CA ALA A 393 41.59 -4.44 0.03
C ALA A 393 42.82 -3.51 0.26
N PRO A 394 43.56 -3.64 1.38
CA PRO A 394 44.47 -2.60 1.87
C PRO A 394 45.73 -2.29 1.02
N ALA A 395 45.80 -2.70 -0.25
CA ALA A 395 46.96 -2.51 -1.12
C ALA A 395 46.81 -1.39 -2.17
N ASP A 396 45.59 -1.00 -2.56
CA ASP A 396 45.39 0.01 -3.62
C ASP A 396 44.66 1.25 -3.09
N LYS A 397 45.32 2.42 -3.19
CA LYS A 397 44.62 3.70 -3.01
C LYS A 397 43.52 3.81 -4.08
N PRO A 398 42.26 4.08 -3.70
CA PRO A 398 41.19 4.23 -4.67
C PRO A 398 41.52 5.33 -5.68
N LYS A 399 41.53 4.99 -6.97
CA LYS A 399 41.67 5.97 -8.05
C LYS A 399 40.35 6.72 -8.22
N LEU A 400 40.16 7.77 -7.43
CA LEU A 400 39.11 8.78 -7.65
C LEU A 400 39.33 9.50 -8.98
N ASP A 401 38.25 9.85 -9.67
CA ASP A 401 38.29 10.67 -10.89
C ASP A 401 38.89 12.05 -10.58
N LYS A 402 39.76 12.50 -11.48
CA LYS A 402 40.40 13.82 -11.42
C LYS A 402 39.38 14.95 -11.27
N ARG A 403 38.21 14.86 -11.91
CA ARG A 403 37.14 15.87 -11.82
C ARG A 403 36.64 16.06 -10.39
N THR A 404 36.51 14.96 -9.64
CA THR A 404 36.04 15.00 -8.25
C THR A 404 37.13 15.55 -7.33
N GLN A 405 38.40 15.18 -7.57
CA GLN A 405 39.55 15.72 -6.85
C GLN A 405 39.71 17.22 -7.07
N ASP A 406 39.59 17.68 -8.31
CA ASP A 406 39.66 19.09 -8.68
C ASP A 406 38.52 19.90 -8.05
N LEU A 407 37.31 19.33 -8.00
CA LEU A 407 36.18 19.94 -7.30
C LEU A 407 36.43 20.06 -5.79
N ALA A 408 36.96 19.01 -5.14
CA ALA A 408 37.34 19.08 -3.73
C ALA A 408 38.42 20.15 -3.48
N ALA A 409 39.43 20.24 -4.34
CA ALA A 409 40.46 21.28 -4.25
C ALA A 409 39.87 22.70 -4.40
N LYS A 410 38.91 22.88 -5.32
CA LYS A 410 38.17 24.14 -5.48
C LYS A 410 37.37 24.49 -4.22
N LEU A 411 36.65 23.52 -3.65
CA LEU A 411 35.87 23.73 -2.42
C LEU A 411 36.75 24.12 -1.22
N ARG A 412 37.96 23.53 -1.09
CA ARG A 412 38.94 23.92 -0.05
C ARG A 412 39.38 25.38 -0.17
N ARG A 413 39.48 25.92 -1.39
CA ARG A 413 39.83 27.33 -1.63
C ARG A 413 38.67 28.30 -1.35
N MET A 414 37.44 27.80 -1.24
CA MET A 414 36.25 28.60 -0.92
C MET A 414 36.00 28.74 0.60
N LEU A 415 36.75 27.99 1.42
CA LEU A 415 36.79 28.11 2.87
C LEU A 415 37.89 29.09 3.29
#